data_AF-A0A453M1V1-F1
#
_entry.id   AF-A0A453M1V1-F1
#
_cell.length_a   1.000
_cell.length_b   1.000
_cell.length_c   1.000
_cell.angle_alpha   90.00
_cell.angle_beta   90.00
_cell.angle_gamma   90.00
#
_symmetry.space_group_name_H-M   'P 1'
#
loop_
_entity.id
_entity.type
_entity.pdbx_description
1 polymer ?
#
loop_
_entity_poly.entity_id
_entity_poly.type
_entity_poly.pdbx_seq_one_letter_code
_entity_poly.pdbx_strand_id
1 'polypeptide(L)'
;EADAFKSLLHFIYTDLVPPVLDVVMAGHLLVAADRYNIGRLKQICEDKMGNNIDANMVATSLALAEQHGCHGLKEACFQFLASPSNLEAMMASEGYEHLKSSCPSVFKELIARVLPAEWNAAKDIVMTMWK
;
A
#
# COMPACT_ATOMS: atom_id res chain seq x y z
N GLU A 1 4.64 16.26 -9.21
CA GLU A 1 4.15 17.10 -8.09
C GLU A 1 3.22 18.24 -8.52
N ALA A 2 3.59 19.08 -9.51
CA ALA A 2 2.74 20.20 -9.94
C ALA A 2 1.31 19.79 -10.36
N ASP A 3 1.18 18.67 -11.08
CA ASP A 3 -0.13 18.17 -11.53
C ASP A 3 -1.00 17.62 -10.40
N ALA A 4 -0.39 17.01 -9.38
CA ALA A 4 -1.12 16.56 -8.20
C ALA A 4 -1.65 17.74 -7.38
N PHE A 5 -0.85 18.80 -7.22
CA PHE A 5 -1.30 20.02 -6.57
C PHE A 5 -2.40 20.74 -7.36
N LYS A 6 -2.26 20.80 -8.69
CA LYS A 6 -3.31 21.33 -9.57
C LYS A 6 -4.61 20.54 -9.46
N SER A 7 -4.51 19.21 -9.39
CA SER A 7 -5.65 18.30 -9.21
C SER A 7 -6.32 18.47 -7.85
N LEU A 8 -5.53 18.66 -6.80
CA LEU A 8 -6.03 18.98 -5.45
C LEU A 8 -6.82 20.30 -5.47
N LEU A 9 -6.25 21.36 -6.03
CA LEU A 9 -6.94 22.65 -6.14
C LEU A 9 -8.22 22.53 -6.98
N HIS A 10 -8.17 21.80 -8.09
CA HIS A 10 -9.37 21.55 -8.89
C HIS A 10 -10.48 20.93 -8.02
N PHE A 11 -10.18 19.85 -7.31
CA PHE A 11 -11.15 19.20 -6.42
C PHE A 11 -11.67 20.13 -5.33
N ILE A 12 -10.80 20.93 -4.69
CA ILE A 12 -11.22 21.87 -3.63
C ILE A 12 -12.23 22.91 -4.16
N TYR A 13 -12.04 23.39 -5.38
CA TYR A 13 -12.89 24.44 -5.95
C TYR A 13 -14.13 23.91 -6.67
N THR A 14 -14.12 22.66 -7.15
CA THR A 14 -15.22 22.11 -7.97
C THR A 14 -15.94 20.93 -7.35
N ASP A 15 -15.36 20.30 -6.32
CA ASP A 15 -15.76 18.99 -5.75
C ASP A 15 -15.79 17.83 -6.78
N LEU A 16 -15.15 18.04 -7.94
CA LEU A 16 -15.04 17.07 -9.03
C LEU A 16 -13.68 16.39 -9.04
N VAL A 17 -13.70 15.07 -9.28
CA VAL A 17 -12.49 14.27 -9.49
C VAL A 17 -11.84 14.70 -10.80
N PRO A 18 -10.50 14.83 -10.84
CA PRO A 18 -9.79 15.12 -12.08
C PRO A 18 -10.18 14.12 -13.20
N PRO A 19 -10.42 14.57 -14.44
CA PRO A 19 -10.85 13.71 -15.54
C PRO A 19 -9.85 12.57 -15.86
N VAL A 20 -8.57 12.80 -15.57
CA VAL A 20 -7.49 11.82 -15.74
C VAL A 20 -6.89 11.53 -14.38
N LEU A 21 -7.45 10.55 -13.68
CA LEU A 21 -6.90 10.00 -12.46
C LEU A 21 -6.43 8.57 -12.73
N ASP A 22 -5.16 8.44 -13.14
CA ASP A 22 -4.47 7.15 -13.19
C ASP A 22 -3.94 6.75 -11.80
N VAL A 23 -3.35 5.55 -11.69
CA VAL A 23 -2.89 5.00 -10.40
C VAL A 23 -1.71 5.80 -9.82
N VAL A 24 -0.82 6.30 -10.68
CA VAL A 24 0.36 7.08 -10.27
C VAL A 24 -0.08 8.45 -9.73
N MET A 25 -0.95 9.13 -10.47
CA MET A 25 -1.57 10.38 -10.04
C MET A 25 -2.40 10.18 -8.76
N ALA A 26 -3.14 9.07 -8.64
CA ALA A 26 -3.88 8.74 -7.43
C ALA A 26 -2.96 8.61 -6.22
N GLY A 27 -1.79 7.97 -6.35
CA GLY A 27 -0.80 7.90 -5.28
C GLY A 27 -0.29 9.29 -4.85
N HIS A 28 0.11 10.13 -5.80
CA HIS A 28 0.54 11.50 -5.50
C HIS A 28 -0.58 12.36 -4.87
N LEU A 29 -1.80 12.20 -5.36
CA LEU A 29 -2.96 12.95 -4.88
C LEU A 29 -3.43 12.45 -3.51
N LEU A 30 -3.26 11.17 -3.19
CA LEU A 30 -3.48 10.59 -1.86
C LEU A 30 -2.59 11.26 -0.82
N VAL A 31 -1.28 11.36 -1.10
CA VAL A 31 -0.31 12.04 -0.22
C VAL A 31 -0.71 13.50 0.00
N ALA A 32 -1.11 14.20 -1.07
CA ALA A 32 -1.54 15.59 -0.97
C ALA A 32 -2.86 15.72 -0.18
N ALA A 33 -3.85 14.89 -0.49
CA ALA A 33 -5.15 14.90 0.17
C ALA A 33 -5.02 14.61 1.67
N ASP A 34 -4.15 13.68 2.07
CA ASP A 34 -3.85 13.41 3.48
C ASP A 34 -3.18 14.62 4.16
N ARG A 35 -2.15 15.18 3.53
CA ARG A 35 -1.43 16.36 4.05
C ARG A 35 -2.33 17.57 4.28
N TYR A 36 -3.33 17.78 3.41
CA TYR A 36 -4.28 18.89 3.52
C TYR A 36 -5.62 18.49 4.16
N ASN A 37 -5.73 17.28 4.71
CA ASN A 37 -6.91 16.75 5.39
C ASN A 37 -8.21 16.77 4.55
N ILE A 38 -8.10 16.47 3.25
CA ILE A 38 -9.23 16.38 2.31
C ILE A 38 -9.71 14.92 2.24
N GLY A 39 -10.46 14.49 3.28
CA GLY A 39 -10.83 13.09 3.49
C GLY A 39 -11.54 12.41 2.31
N ARG A 40 -12.51 13.09 1.68
CA ARG A 40 -13.25 12.54 0.52
C ARG A 40 -12.33 12.26 -0.67
N LEU A 41 -11.39 13.16 -0.96
CA LEU A 41 -10.44 12.96 -2.05
C LEU A 41 -9.47 11.81 -1.75
N LYS A 42 -9.01 11.73 -0.50
CA LYS A 42 -8.15 10.63 -0.05
C LYS A 42 -8.83 9.27 -0.28
N GLN A 43 -10.10 9.13 0.08
CA GLN A 43 -10.88 7.91 -0.17
C GLN A 43 -11.00 7.58 -1.66
N ILE A 44 -11.26 8.57 -2.51
CA ILE A 44 -11.34 8.36 -3.97
C ILE A 44 -10.00 7.85 -4.52
N CYS A 45 -8.88 8.39 -4.05
CA CYS A 45 -7.56 7.91 -4.43
C CYS A 45 -7.30 6.49 -3.91
N GLU A 46 -7.71 6.20 -2.68
CA GLU A 46 -7.62 4.87 -2.06
C GLU A 46 -8.36 3.83 -2.90
N ASP A 47 -9.62 4.09 -3.26
CA ASP A 47 -10.44 3.23 -4.10
C ASP A 47 -9.83 3.04 -5.49
N LYS A 48 -9.30 4.12 -6.08
CA LYS A 48 -8.67 4.05 -7.41
C LYS A 48 -7.46 3.13 -7.39
N MET A 49 -6.60 3.25 -6.37
CA MET A 49 -5.43 2.40 -6.22
C MET A 49 -5.83 0.96 -5.90
N GLY A 50 -6.77 0.74 -4.98
CA GLY A 50 -7.22 -0.58 -4.56
C GLY A 50 -7.82 -1.42 -5.69
N ASN A 51 -8.53 -0.77 -6.62
CA ASN A 51 -9.12 -1.43 -7.79
C ASN A 51 -8.12 -1.71 -8.93
N ASN A 52 -6.87 -1.24 -8.82
CA ASN A 52 -5.86 -1.34 -9.88
C ASN A 52 -4.51 -1.85 -9.34
N ILE A 53 -4.54 -2.69 -8.30
CA ILE A 53 -3.33 -3.29 -7.73
C ILE A 53 -2.75 -4.29 -8.75
N ASP A 54 -1.44 -4.16 -9.00
CA ASP A 54 -0.65 -5.10 -9.75
C ASP A 54 0.67 -5.42 -9.03
N ALA A 55 1.42 -6.41 -9.53
CA ALA A 55 2.66 -6.87 -8.91
C ALA A 55 3.77 -5.80 -8.83
N ASN A 56 3.79 -4.84 -9.76
CA ASN A 56 4.79 -3.77 -9.78
C ASN A 56 4.45 -2.64 -8.81
N MET A 57 3.15 -2.39 -8.59
CA MET A 57 2.66 -1.27 -7.78
C MET A 57 2.27 -1.66 -6.35
N VAL A 58 2.06 -2.95 -6.05
CA VAL A 58 1.54 -3.39 -4.75
C VAL A 58 2.46 -3.03 -3.59
N ALA A 59 3.79 -3.12 -3.76
CA ALA A 59 4.73 -2.75 -2.70
C ALA A 59 4.67 -1.24 -2.38
N THR A 60 4.62 -0.40 -3.41
CA THR A 60 4.46 1.06 -3.26
C THR A 60 3.10 1.42 -2.68
N SER A 61 2.04 0.76 -3.13
CA SER A 61 0.67 0.97 -2.64
C SER A 61 0.53 0.59 -1.16
N LEU A 62 1.15 -0.51 -0.75
CA LEU A 62 1.17 -0.96 0.64
C LEU A 62 1.95 0.01 1.53
N ALA A 63 3.08 0.54 1.05
CA ALA A 63 3.85 1.56 1.77
C ALA A 63 3.05 2.85 1.95
N LEU A 64 2.39 3.34 0.89
CA LEU A 64 1.53 4.53 0.97
C LEU A 64 0.34 4.31 1.92
N ALA A 65 -0.26 3.12 1.89
CA ALA A 65 -1.38 2.78 2.75
C ALA A 65 -0.99 2.78 4.23
N GLU A 66 0.18 2.24 4.57
CA GLU A 66 0.72 2.30 5.93
C GLU A 66 1.03 3.74 6.36
N GLN A 67 1.75 4.50 5.53
CA GLN A 67 2.20 5.85 5.86
C GLN A 67 1.06 6.84 6.06
N HIS A 68 -0.03 6.66 5.30
CA HIS A 68 -1.18 7.55 5.31
C HIS A 68 -2.41 6.94 6.01
N GLY A 69 -2.30 5.78 6.65
CA GLY A 69 -3.42 5.17 7.38
C GLY A 69 -4.63 4.81 6.51
N CYS A 70 -4.39 4.39 5.27
CA CYS A 70 -5.44 3.97 4.32
C CYS A 70 -5.73 2.47 4.50
N HIS A 71 -6.58 2.14 5.47
CA HIS A 71 -6.81 0.76 5.88
C HIS A 71 -7.43 -0.13 4.79
N GLY A 72 -8.31 0.41 3.95
CA GLY A 72 -8.95 -0.34 2.86
C GLY A 72 -7.94 -0.74 1.78
N LEU A 73 -7.10 0.21 1.35
CA LEU A 73 -6.01 -0.06 0.40
C LEU A 73 -4.99 -1.04 0.98
N LYS A 74 -4.65 -0.90 2.26
CA LYS A 74 -3.75 -1.83 2.95
C LYS A 74 -4.28 -3.27 2.88
N GLU A 75 -5.56 -3.45 3.20
CA GLU A 75 -6.19 -4.77 3.17
C GLU A 75 -6.31 -5.32 1.74
N ALA A 76 -6.65 -4.48 0.76
CA ALA A 76 -6.66 -4.88 -0.65
C ALA A 76 -5.28 -5.35 -1.13
N CYS A 77 -4.19 -4.68 -0.71
CA CYS A 77 -2.82 -5.12 -0.99
C CYS A 77 -2.53 -6.49 -0.36
N PHE A 78 -2.93 -6.71 0.90
CA PHE A 78 -2.75 -8.02 1.53
C PHE A 78 -3.55 -9.13 0.86
N GLN A 79 -4.78 -8.86 0.44
CA GLN A 79 -5.59 -9.82 -0.31
C GLN A 79 -4.94 -10.17 -1.65
N PHE A 80 -4.41 -9.17 -2.38
CA PHE A 80 -3.67 -9.41 -3.62
C PHE A 80 -2.42 -10.28 -3.39
N LEU A 81 -1.68 -10.02 -2.31
CA LEU A 81 -0.46 -10.74 -1.94
C LEU A 81 -0.71 -12.10 -1.27
N ALA A 82 -1.96 -12.46 -0.99
CA ALA A 82 -2.31 -13.78 -0.48
C ALA A 82 -2.02 -14.90 -1.51
N SER A 83 -1.95 -14.56 -2.80
CA SER A 83 -1.48 -15.49 -3.82
C SER A 83 0.06 -15.61 -3.81
N PRO A 84 0.63 -16.83 -3.71
CA PRO A 84 2.07 -17.03 -3.76
C PRO A 84 2.75 -16.44 -5.00
N SER A 85 2.10 -16.53 -6.18
CA SER A 85 2.65 -15.98 -7.42
C SER A 85 2.74 -14.46 -7.41
N ASN A 86 1.76 -13.79 -6.79
CA ASN A 86 1.75 -12.33 -6.68
C ASN A 86 2.78 -11.86 -5.66
N LEU A 87 2.93 -12.60 -4.56
CA LEU A 87 3.96 -12.34 -3.58
C LEU A 87 5.37 -12.50 -4.17
N GLU A 88 5.61 -13.57 -4.93
CA GLU A 88 6.88 -13.80 -5.63
C GLU A 88 7.17 -12.66 -6.63
N ALA A 89 6.17 -12.27 -7.43
CA ALA A 89 6.31 -11.17 -8.37
C ALA A 89 6.60 -9.83 -7.67
N MET A 90 5.95 -9.54 -6.53
CA MET A 90 6.26 -8.35 -5.73
C MET A 90 7.69 -8.41 -5.19
N MET A 91 8.15 -9.55 -4.67
CA MET A 91 9.52 -9.69 -4.14
C MET A 91 10.60 -9.50 -5.22
N ALA A 92 10.27 -9.79 -6.47
CA ALA A 92 11.14 -9.52 -7.62
C ALA A 92 11.08 -8.05 -8.10
N SER A 93 10.13 -7.25 -7.63
CA SER A 93 9.98 -5.85 -8.03
C SER A 93 10.95 -4.93 -7.28
N GLU A 94 11.31 -3.80 -7.90
CA GLU A 94 12.13 -2.75 -7.26
C GLU A 94 11.44 -2.17 -6.00
N GLY A 95 10.10 -2.17 -5.98
CA GLY A 95 9.31 -1.64 -4.87
C GLY A 95 9.48 -2.43 -3.57
N TYR A 96 9.95 -3.68 -3.63
CA TYR A 96 10.12 -4.54 -2.47
C TYR A 96 11.14 -3.99 -1.45
N GLU A 97 12.30 -3.56 -1.92
CA GLU A 97 13.35 -3.03 -1.03
C GLU A 97 12.94 -1.67 -0.44
N HIS A 98 12.18 -0.88 -1.19
CA HIS A 98 11.57 0.35 -0.66
C HIS A 98 10.58 0.02 0.46
N LEU A 99 9.67 -0.94 0.27
CA LEU A 99 8.72 -1.35 1.31
C LEU A 99 9.40 -1.75 2.63
N LYS A 100 10.45 -2.59 2.56
CA LYS A 100 11.19 -3.03 3.75
C LYS A 100 11.84 -1.88 4.52
N SER A 101 12.41 -0.93 3.80
CA SER A 101 13.18 0.18 4.39
C SER A 101 12.25 1.28 4.92
N SER A 102 11.19 1.62 4.18
CA SER A 102 10.26 2.68 4.55
C SER A 102 9.23 2.26 5.60
N CYS A 103 8.78 1.00 5.55
CA CYS A 103 7.70 0.50 6.42
C CYS A 103 8.02 -0.90 6.99
N PRO A 104 8.98 -1.04 7.93
CA PRO A 104 9.33 -2.34 8.50
C PRO A 104 8.18 -3.03 9.26
N SER A 105 7.24 -2.26 9.82
CA SER A 105 6.06 -2.76 10.54
C SER A 105 5.13 -3.53 9.60
N VAL A 106 4.74 -2.92 8.48
CA VAL A 106 3.82 -3.55 7.53
C VAL A 106 4.44 -4.77 6.87
N PHE A 107 5.77 -4.77 6.67
CA PHE A 107 6.46 -5.94 6.15
C PHE A 107 6.42 -7.12 7.14
N LYS A 108 6.61 -6.87 8.44
CA LYS A 108 6.43 -7.90 9.48
C LYS A 108 4.99 -8.43 9.50
N GLU A 109 4.01 -7.55 9.35
CA GLU A 109 2.60 -7.93 9.28
C GLU A 109 2.31 -8.80 8.05
N LEU A 110 2.83 -8.43 6.87
CA LEU A 110 2.73 -9.22 5.65
C LEU A 110 3.28 -10.63 5.86
N ILE A 111 4.50 -10.73 6.41
CA ILE A 111 5.12 -12.03 6.73
C ILE A 111 4.24 -12.83 7.67
N ALA A 112 3.68 -12.22 8.71
CA ALA A 112 2.81 -12.91 9.67
C ALA A 112 1.51 -13.43 9.03
N ARG A 113 1.00 -12.76 8.00
CA ARG A 113 -0.19 -13.20 7.24
C ARG A 113 0.11 -14.30 6.22
N VAL A 114 1.29 -14.26 5.61
CA VAL A 114 1.70 -15.22 4.57
C VAL A 114 2.27 -16.51 5.16
N LEU A 115 3.01 -16.43 6.28
CA LEU A 115 3.57 -17.61 6.90
C LEU A 115 2.43 -18.51 7.41
N PRO A 116 2.40 -19.80 7.06
CA PRO A 116 1.46 -20.72 7.68
C PRO A 116 1.68 -20.71 9.19
N ALA A 117 0.59 -20.76 9.97
CA ALA A 117 0.63 -20.73 11.43
C ALA A 117 1.59 -21.77 12.04
N GLU A 118 1.86 -22.85 11.29
CA GLU A 118 2.77 -23.94 11.63
C GLU A 118 4.24 -23.50 11.77
N TRP A 119 4.67 -22.45 11.07
CA TRP A 119 6.04 -21.93 11.22
C TRP A 119 6.24 -21.18 12.56
N ASN A 120 5.17 -20.70 13.20
CA ASN A 120 5.27 -20.09 14.52
C ASN A 120 5.70 -21.15 15.56
N ALA A 121 5.15 -22.37 15.47
CA ALA A 121 5.58 -23.49 16.29
C ALA A 121 7.04 -23.89 15.99
N ALA A 122 7.45 -23.90 14.72
CA ALA A 122 8.84 -24.18 14.34
C ALA A 122 9.82 -23.10 14.87
N LYS A 123 9.44 -21.82 14.86
CA LYS A 123 10.24 -20.71 15.45
C LYS A 123 10.39 -20.85 16.96
N ASP A 124 9.31 -21.19 17.66
CA ASP A 124 9.35 -21.40 19.12
C ASP A 124 10.23 -22.60 19.48
N ILE A 125 10.14 -23.70 18.73
CA ILE A 125 10.98 -24.88 18.90
C ILE A 125 12.47 -24.52 18.71
N VAL A 126 12.82 -23.84 17.61
CA VAL A 126 14.21 -23.43 17.34
C VAL A 126 14.75 -22.46 18.42
N MET A 127 13.92 -21.54 18.90
CA MET A 127 14.27 -20.63 20.01
C MET A 127 14.48 -21.37 21.35
N THR A 128 13.71 -22.41 21.62
CA THR A 128 13.88 -23.24 22.84
C THR A 128 15.08 -24.17 22.79
N MET A 129 15.50 -24.63 21.61
CA MET A 129 16.71 -25.45 21.44
C MET A 129 18.01 -24.65 21.61
N TRP A 130 17.93 -23.32 21.55
CA TRP A 130 19.08 -22.42 21.72
C TRP A 130 19.15 -21.75 23.10
N LYS A 131 18.49 -22.34 24.09
CA LYS A 131 18.50 -21.95 25.50
C LYS A 131 19.16 -23.03 26.34
#